data_AF-A0A1B6KRZ7-F1
#
_entry.id   AF-A0A1B6KRZ7-F1
#
_cell.length_a   1.000
_cell.length_b   1.000
_cell.length_c   1.000
_cell.angle_alpha   90.00
_cell.angle_beta   90.00
_cell.angle_gamma   90.00
#
_symmetry.space_group_name_H-M   'P 1'
#
loop_
_entity.id
_entity.type
_entity.pdbx_description
1 polymer ?
#
loop_
_entity_poly.entity_id
_entity_poly.type
_entity_poly.pdbx_seq_one_letter_code
_entity_poly.pdbx_strand_id
1 'polypeptide(L)'
;GIRRGHKPIKRCSVRGEKKGKILESSKTEVCHQDVPLSVKKNCYQRLGYFWVGVLWAVMFSEFCVALSSSRTVRTKYGDVSGVIVTPDNRYLDAVEVFKGVPYASPPVGSLRFMPPVTGAMWTGVRMANRFSPVCPQRLPDLRNETASLKRMPRGRLEHLKRILPYLNNQSEDCLYLNIYVPAHADLRDNPTMFPVLVYIHGESYMWGAGSLYDGSVLSSYGGLVVVTVDYRLGILGFLNANADSHQRSPSNYGLMDQIAALHWIQENIAQFGGDPRNVTLMGHGTGAACVHFLMTS
;
A
#
# COMPACT_ATOMS: atom_id res chain seq x y z
N GLY A 1 -65.72 23.75 -62.18
CA GLY A 1 -65.79 25.11 -61.61
C GLY A 1 -64.52 25.35 -60.80
N ILE A 2 -63.70 26.38 -61.03
CA ILE A 2 -63.94 27.83 -60.79
C ILE A 2 -64.13 28.06 -59.27
N ARG A 3 -63.44 28.91 -58.48
CA ARG A 3 -62.43 30.01 -58.61
C ARG A 3 -61.87 30.28 -57.18
N ARG A 4 -60.57 30.55 -56.98
CA ARG A 4 -59.85 31.85 -56.71
C ARG A 4 -60.18 32.64 -55.41
N GLY A 5 -59.10 33.13 -54.76
CA GLY A 5 -59.02 34.44 -54.08
C GLY A 5 -58.24 34.41 -52.73
N HIS A 6 -56.93 34.66 -52.68
CA HIS A 6 -56.20 35.94 -52.52
C HIS A 6 -55.88 36.41 -51.06
N LYS A 7 -54.55 36.47 -50.80
CA LYS A 7 -53.67 37.15 -49.81
C LYS A 7 -54.10 38.57 -49.32
N PRO A 8 -53.56 39.13 -48.19
CA PRO A 8 -52.17 39.64 -48.16
C PRO A 8 -51.34 39.57 -46.86
N ILE A 9 -50.06 39.87 -47.08
CA ILE A 9 -48.86 39.93 -46.25
C ILE A 9 -48.72 41.32 -45.59
N LYS A 10 -48.13 41.42 -44.39
CA LYS A 10 -47.19 42.51 -44.04
C LYS A 10 -46.05 42.02 -43.13
N ARG A 11 -44.85 42.51 -43.45
CA ARG A 11 -43.52 42.30 -42.84
C ARG A 11 -43.10 43.56 -42.05
N CYS A 12 -41.93 43.47 -41.40
CA CYS A 12 -41.02 44.54 -40.89
C CYS A 12 -41.12 44.80 -39.36
N SER A 13 -40.07 45.15 -38.59
CA SER A 13 -38.59 45.19 -38.73
C SER A 13 -37.97 45.81 -37.44
N VAL A 14 -36.69 45.51 -37.13
CA VAL A 14 -35.64 46.34 -36.44
C VAL A 14 -35.87 46.77 -34.95
N ARG A 15 -35.04 46.39 -33.95
CA ARG A 15 -33.67 46.80 -33.50
C ARG A 15 -33.61 48.08 -32.62
N GLY A 16 -32.88 48.03 -31.49
CA GLY A 16 -32.36 49.19 -30.71
C GLY A 16 -32.52 49.01 -29.18
N GLU A 17 -31.49 48.64 -28.41
CA GLU A 17 -30.41 49.43 -27.76
C GLU A 17 -30.74 50.14 -26.42
N LYS A 18 -30.06 49.65 -25.36
CA LYS A 18 -29.30 50.34 -24.27
C LYS A 18 -29.97 51.10 -23.10
N LYS A 19 -29.55 50.64 -21.90
CA LYS A 19 -29.10 51.34 -20.64
C LYS A 19 -30.13 51.86 -19.61
N GLY A 20 -29.90 51.50 -18.34
CA GLY A 20 -29.93 52.46 -17.21
C GLY A 20 -30.76 52.13 -15.95
N LYS A 21 -30.08 51.60 -14.92
CA LYS A 21 -30.18 51.84 -13.44
C LYS A 21 -31.43 52.49 -12.77
N ILE A 22 -31.91 51.77 -11.74
CA ILE A 22 -32.08 52.18 -10.30
C ILE A 22 -33.44 52.69 -9.74
N LEU A 23 -33.88 51.96 -8.69
CA LEU A 23 -34.66 52.27 -7.45
C LEU A 23 -36.20 52.52 -7.42
N GLU A 24 -36.82 51.71 -6.55
CA GLU A 24 -37.82 52.03 -5.51
C GLU A 24 -39.35 51.90 -5.75
N SER A 25 -39.91 50.82 -5.17
CA SER A 25 -41.09 50.72 -4.26
C SER A 25 -42.38 51.51 -4.51
N SER A 26 -43.50 50.79 -4.72
CA SER A 26 -44.79 50.85 -3.98
C SER A 26 -45.83 49.93 -4.68
N LYS A 27 -46.44 48.93 -4.02
CA LYS A 27 -47.79 48.93 -3.38
C LYS A 27 -48.84 49.60 -4.29
N THR A 28 -49.88 48.97 -4.83
CA THR A 28 -50.97 48.08 -4.33
C THR A 28 -51.64 47.49 -5.60
N GLU A 29 -52.44 46.43 -5.63
CA GLU A 29 -53.74 46.24 -4.98
C GLU A 29 -54.26 44.83 -5.27
N VAL A 30 -54.98 44.27 -4.30
CA VAL A 30 -55.44 42.89 -4.22
C VAL A 30 -56.86 42.78 -4.79
N CYS A 31 -57.08 41.83 -5.72
CA CYS A 31 -58.41 41.23 -5.92
C CYS A 31 -58.33 39.76 -5.53
N HIS A 32 -59.02 39.42 -4.44
CA HIS A 32 -59.23 38.07 -3.95
C HIS A 32 -60.15 37.30 -4.90
N GLN A 33 -59.66 36.19 -5.45
CA GLN A 33 -60.48 35.00 -5.69
C GLN A 33 -59.68 33.78 -5.23
N ASP A 34 -60.25 33.09 -4.25
CA ASP A 34 -59.65 31.99 -3.50
C ASP A 34 -59.41 30.76 -4.39
N VAL A 35 -58.17 30.25 -4.40
CA VAL A 35 -57.82 28.95 -4.99
C VAL A 35 -56.86 28.22 -4.03
N PRO A 36 -57.01 26.90 -3.78
CA PRO A 36 -56.54 26.26 -2.55
C PRO A 36 -55.01 26.16 -2.38
N LEU A 37 -54.58 26.24 -1.12
CA LEU A 37 -53.23 25.99 -0.61
C LEU A 37 -52.76 24.55 -0.92
N SER A 38 -52.10 24.32 -2.06
CA SER A 38 -51.30 23.09 -2.24
C SER A 38 -50.14 23.17 -3.24
N VAL A 39 -49.90 24.28 -3.95
CA VAL A 39 -48.96 24.26 -5.11
C VAL A 39 -47.93 25.41 -5.13
N LYS A 40 -47.59 26.02 -3.99
CA LYS A 40 -46.59 27.11 -3.93
C LYS A 40 -45.44 26.90 -2.95
N LYS A 41 -45.02 25.65 -2.69
CA LYS A 41 -43.80 25.36 -1.91
C LYS A 41 -42.65 24.69 -2.68
N ASN A 42 -42.78 24.43 -3.98
CA ASN A 42 -41.78 23.61 -4.70
C ASN A 42 -40.93 24.34 -5.76
N CYS A 43 -40.87 25.67 -5.78
CA CYS A 43 -40.01 26.39 -6.74
C CYS A 43 -38.73 26.99 -6.13
N TYR A 44 -38.69 27.30 -4.83
CA TYR A 44 -37.46 27.77 -4.15
C TYR A 44 -36.61 26.65 -3.52
N GLN A 45 -37.11 25.41 -3.56
CA GLN A 45 -36.43 24.23 -3.03
C GLN A 45 -35.78 23.39 -4.14
N ARG A 46 -35.66 23.93 -5.37
CA ARG A 46 -34.98 23.24 -6.49
C ARG A 46 -33.69 23.90 -6.98
N LEU A 47 -33.38 25.13 -6.54
CA LEU A 47 -32.11 25.79 -6.92
C LEU A 47 -30.94 25.51 -5.95
N GLY A 48 -31.22 25.15 -4.69
CA GLY A 48 -30.18 24.76 -3.74
C GLY A 48 -29.62 23.35 -3.96
N TYR A 49 -30.42 22.43 -4.50
CA TYR A 49 -30.02 21.03 -4.67
C TYR A 49 -29.18 20.79 -5.92
N PHE A 50 -29.20 21.71 -6.89
CA PHE A 50 -28.39 21.58 -8.10
C PHE A 50 -26.91 21.84 -7.82
N TRP A 51 -26.60 22.86 -7.00
CA TRP A 51 -25.22 23.18 -6.62
C TRP A 51 -24.66 22.22 -5.57
N VAL A 52 -25.50 21.69 -4.66
CA VAL A 52 -25.09 20.65 -3.69
C VAL A 52 -24.80 19.33 -4.40
N GLY A 53 -25.56 18.95 -5.44
CA GLY A 53 -25.31 17.75 -6.23
C GLY A 53 -24.03 17.81 -7.08
N VAL A 54 -23.72 18.99 -7.64
CA VAL A 54 -22.47 19.19 -8.39
C VAL A 54 -21.26 19.23 -7.45
N LEU A 55 -21.38 19.84 -6.27
CA LEU A 55 -20.33 19.78 -5.24
C LEU A 55 -20.14 18.37 -4.67
N TRP A 56 -21.20 17.57 -4.52
CA TRP A 56 -21.08 16.16 -4.13
C TRP A 56 -20.44 15.30 -5.22
N ALA A 57 -20.75 15.55 -6.50
CA ALA A 57 -20.15 14.82 -7.62
C ALA A 57 -18.67 15.17 -7.84
N VAL A 58 -18.28 16.43 -7.62
CA VAL A 58 -16.88 16.88 -7.72
C VAL A 58 -16.07 16.47 -6.49
N MET A 59 -16.68 16.34 -5.30
CA MET A 59 -16.01 15.82 -4.10
C MET A 59 -15.89 14.30 -4.06
N PHE A 60 -16.59 13.56 -4.93
CA PHE A 60 -16.46 12.10 -5.08
C PHE A 60 -15.58 11.66 -6.26
N SER A 61 -15.11 12.59 -7.10
CA SER A 61 -14.27 12.23 -8.26
C SER A 61 -12.77 12.25 -7.97
N GLU A 62 -12.35 12.56 -6.73
CA GLU A 62 -10.94 12.54 -6.33
C GLU A 62 -10.67 11.32 -5.43
N PHE A 63 -9.80 10.44 -5.93
CA PHE A 63 -9.17 9.29 -5.27
C PHE A 63 -10.01 8.00 -5.08
N CYS A 64 -10.58 7.48 -6.17
CA CYS A 64 -10.37 6.05 -6.42
C CYS A 64 -9.04 5.88 -7.15
N VAL A 65 -7.92 5.81 -6.41
CA VAL A 65 -6.76 5.10 -6.95
C VAL A 65 -7.19 3.65 -7.01
N ALA A 66 -7.66 3.22 -8.18
CA ALA A 66 -7.80 1.82 -8.47
C ALA A 66 -6.38 1.24 -8.37
N LEU A 67 -6.03 0.61 -7.24
CA LEU A 67 -4.86 -0.25 -7.21
C LEU A 67 -5.14 -1.32 -8.27
N SER A 68 -4.43 -1.21 -9.39
CA SER A 68 -4.52 -2.20 -10.45
C SER A 68 -4.03 -3.52 -9.85
N SER A 69 -4.92 -4.51 -9.81
CA SER A 69 -4.59 -5.84 -9.31
C SER A 69 -3.48 -6.41 -10.19
N SER A 70 -2.40 -6.88 -9.57
CA SER A 70 -1.35 -7.57 -10.32
C SER A 70 -1.84 -8.94 -10.79
N ARG A 71 -1.10 -9.54 -11.71
CA ARG A 71 -1.25 -10.94 -12.11
C ARG A 71 -1.23 -11.86 -10.90
N THR A 72 -1.88 -13.01 -11.05
CA THR A 72 -1.80 -14.08 -10.05
C THR A 72 -0.55 -14.90 -10.32
N VAL A 73 0.30 -15.03 -9.30
CA VAL A 73 1.52 -15.82 -9.32
C VAL A 73 1.30 -17.10 -8.52
N ARG A 74 1.56 -18.25 -9.13
CA ARG A 74 1.46 -19.56 -8.47
C ARG A 74 2.76 -19.89 -7.75
N THR A 75 2.72 -19.94 -6.43
CA THR A 75 3.83 -20.42 -5.60
C THR A 75 3.65 -21.91 -5.30
N LYS A 76 4.66 -22.56 -4.72
CA LYS A 76 4.58 -23.95 -4.22
C LYS A 76 3.51 -24.14 -3.14
N TYR A 77 3.14 -23.08 -2.43
CA TYR A 77 2.21 -23.11 -1.30
C TYR A 77 0.78 -22.72 -1.66
N GLY A 78 0.61 -21.99 -2.77
CA GLY A 78 -0.68 -21.52 -3.24
C GLY A 78 -0.55 -20.28 -4.14
N ASP A 79 -1.69 -19.79 -4.62
CA ASP A 79 -1.74 -18.67 -5.54
C ASP A 79 -1.72 -17.33 -4.77
N VAL A 80 -0.99 -16.33 -5.29
CA VAL A 80 -0.83 -15.01 -4.68
C VAL A 80 -1.11 -13.92 -5.73
N SER A 81 -1.84 -12.87 -5.36
CA SER A 81 -2.05 -11.69 -6.20
C SER A 81 -1.61 -10.41 -5.49
N GLY A 82 -0.74 -9.64 -6.14
CA GLY A 82 -0.20 -8.39 -5.65
C GLY A 82 -0.92 -7.16 -6.21
N VAL A 83 -0.22 -6.04 -6.24
CA VAL A 83 -0.71 -4.76 -6.76
C VAL A 83 0.35 -4.09 -7.63
N ILE A 84 -0.08 -3.36 -8.65
CA ILE A 84 0.84 -2.55 -9.46
C ILE A 84 0.95 -1.16 -8.83
N VAL A 85 2.17 -0.71 -8.59
CA VAL A 85 2.52 0.60 -8.04
C VAL A 85 3.39 1.33 -9.04
N THR A 86 3.02 2.56 -9.39
CA THR A 86 3.84 3.44 -10.21
C THR A 86 4.49 4.48 -9.29
N PRO A 87 5.83 4.48 -9.15
CA PRO A 87 6.53 5.50 -8.39
C PRO A 87 6.27 6.91 -8.95
N ASP A 88 6.29 7.92 -8.09
CA ASP A 88 6.06 9.33 -8.47
C ASP A 88 7.31 9.95 -9.15
N ASN A 89 7.69 9.37 -10.29
CA ASN A 89 8.78 9.85 -11.13
C ASN A 89 8.59 9.31 -12.56
N ARG A 90 8.59 10.21 -13.55
CA ARG A 90 8.42 9.86 -14.97
C ARG A 90 9.49 8.94 -15.56
N TYR A 91 10.64 8.82 -14.90
CA TYR A 91 11.74 7.95 -15.34
C TYR A 91 11.70 6.57 -14.69
N LEU A 92 10.69 6.30 -13.85
CA LEU A 92 10.52 5.02 -13.17
C LEU A 92 9.32 4.30 -13.76
N ASP A 93 9.55 3.05 -14.17
CA ASP A 93 8.51 2.13 -14.59
C ASP A 93 7.67 1.66 -13.41
N ALA A 94 6.47 1.17 -13.72
CA ALA A 94 5.60 0.52 -12.76
C ALA A 94 6.26 -0.74 -12.17
N VAL A 95 5.84 -1.10 -10.96
CA VAL A 95 6.37 -2.23 -10.19
C VAL A 95 5.20 -3.08 -9.71
N GLU A 96 5.27 -4.40 -9.93
CA GLU A 96 4.39 -5.34 -9.26
C GLU A 96 4.89 -5.58 -7.83
N VAL A 97 4.03 -5.32 -6.86
CA VAL A 97 4.35 -5.41 -5.43
C VAL A 97 3.47 -6.45 -4.76
N PHE A 98 4.11 -7.42 -4.10
CA PHE A 98 3.47 -8.46 -3.30
C PHE A 98 3.87 -8.24 -1.83
N LYS A 99 2.94 -7.83 -0.99
CA LYS A 99 3.16 -7.49 0.42
C LYS A 99 2.61 -8.59 1.32
N GLY A 100 3.35 -8.96 2.36
CA GLY A 100 2.90 -9.93 3.37
C GLY A 100 2.74 -11.36 2.83
N VAL A 101 3.70 -11.81 2.00
CA VAL A 101 3.72 -13.20 1.51
C VAL A 101 4.34 -14.11 2.59
N PRO A 102 3.62 -15.14 3.09
CA PRO A 102 4.14 -16.01 4.14
C PRO A 102 5.24 -16.92 3.59
N TYR A 103 6.38 -16.97 4.28
CA TYR A 103 7.46 -17.91 3.93
C TYR A 103 7.59 -19.09 4.91
N ALA A 104 7.00 -18.97 6.10
CA ALA A 104 7.00 -20.00 7.13
C ALA A 104 5.67 -20.02 7.90
N SER A 105 5.44 -21.09 8.65
CA SER A 105 4.33 -21.20 9.59
C SER A 105 4.49 -20.22 10.76
N PRO A 106 3.38 -19.65 11.29
CA PRO A 106 3.45 -18.71 12.42
C PRO A 106 4.13 -19.35 13.65
N PRO A 107 5.17 -18.73 14.23
CA PRO A 107 5.95 -19.28 15.35
C PRO A 107 5.25 -19.05 16.71
N VAL A 108 3.97 -19.44 16.79
CA VAL A 108 3.09 -19.25 17.96
C VAL A 108 2.90 -20.56 18.73
N GLY A 109 2.51 -20.45 20.00
CA GLY A 109 2.19 -21.62 20.84
C GLY A 109 3.37 -22.58 20.96
N SER A 110 3.19 -23.83 20.56
CA SER A 110 4.24 -24.86 20.58
C SER A 110 5.39 -24.62 19.59
N LEU A 111 5.23 -23.70 18.63
CA LEU A 111 6.28 -23.31 17.69
C LEU A 111 7.10 -22.11 18.19
N ARG A 112 6.71 -21.53 19.33
CA ARG A 112 7.51 -20.49 19.98
C ARG A 112 8.83 -21.09 20.45
N PHE A 113 9.94 -20.41 20.15
CA PHE A 113 11.30 -20.91 20.41
C PHE A 113 11.59 -22.26 19.74
N MET A 114 11.06 -22.47 18.54
CA MET A 114 11.41 -23.60 17.68
C MET A 114 11.94 -23.08 16.33
N PRO A 115 12.73 -23.88 15.59
CA PRO A 115 13.07 -23.57 14.21
C PRO A 115 11.82 -23.29 13.37
N PRO A 116 11.89 -22.38 12.37
CA PRO A 116 10.77 -22.13 11.48
C PRO A 116 10.41 -23.40 10.73
N VAL A 117 9.11 -23.64 10.60
CA VAL A 117 8.55 -24.77 9.85
C VAL A 117 7.89 -24.24 8.59
N THR A 118 7.91 -25.07 7.55
CA THR A 118 7.24 -24.78 6.29
C THR A 118 5.77 -24.40 6.51
N GLY A 119 5.28 -23.39 5.78
CA GLY A 119 3.90 -22.93 5.84
C GLY A 119 2.90 -23.98 5.35
N ALA A 120 1.68 -23.98 5.90
CA ALA A 120 0.58 -24.75 5.34
C ALA A 120 0.22 -24.25 3.93
N MET A 121 -0.08 -25.17 3.02
CA MET A 121 -0.63 -24.82 1.72
C MET A 121 -2.03 -24.20 1.88
N TRP A 122 -2.39 -23.26 1.02
CA TRP A 122 -3.72 -22.65 1.00
C TRP A 122 -4.43 -22.86 -0.34
N THR A 123 -5.75 -22.92 -0.29
CA THR A 123 -6.62 -22.99 -1.47
C THR A 123 -7.10 -21.59 -1.85
N GLY A 124 -7.18 -21.33 -3.16
CA GLY A 124 -7.60 -20.02 -3.70
C GLY A 124 -6.46 -19.01 -3.76
N VAL A 125 -6.81 -17.76 -4.07
CA VAL A 125 -5.84 -16.68 -4.27
C VAL A 125 -5.70 -15.85 -3.00
N ARG A 126 -4.48 -15.78 -2.46
CA ARG A 126 -4.15 -14.91 -1.33
C ARG A 126 -3.81 -13.50 -1.83
N MET A 127 -4.53 -12.50 -1.33
CA MET A 127 -4.26 -11.10 -1.64
C MET A 127 -3.04 -10.60 -0.85
N ALA A 128 -1.98 -10.25 -1.57
CA ALA A 128 -0.72 -9.70 -1.04
C ALA A 128 -0.62 -8.21 -1.33
N ASN A 129 -1.62 -7.43 -0.92
CA ASN A 129 -1.74 -5.99 -1.20
C ASN A 129 -1.49 -5.10 0.03
N ARG A 130 -1.27 -5.69 1.20
CA ARG A 130 -1.03 -5.01 2.49
C ARG A 130 0.13 -5.65 3.20
N PHE A 131 0.89 -4.85 3.95
CA PHE A 131 1.94 -5.38 4.82
C PHE A 131 1.32 -6.24 5.93
N SER A 132 1.98 -7.35 6.24
CA SER A 132 1.70 -8.17 7.41
C SER A 132 2.03 -7.42 8.71
N PRO A 133 1.55 -7.89 9.87
CA PRO A 133 2.05 -7.42 11.15
C PRO A 133 3.57 -7.61 11.26
N VAL A 134 4.25 -6.67 11.91
CA VAL A 134 5.68 -6.78 12.19
C VAL A 134 5.92 -7.67 13.42
N CYS A 135 7.14 -8.19 13.58
CA CYS A 135 7.45 -9.00 14.76
C CYS A 135 7.36 -8.21 16.07
N PRO A 136 7.05 -8.86 17.20
CA PRO A 136 6.88 -8.17 18.48
C PRO A 136 8.18 -7.51 18.91
N GLN A 137 8.11 -6.22 19.21
CA GLN A 137 9.26 -5.37 19.48
C GLN A 137 8.91 -4.21 20.41
N ARG A 138 9.88 -3.84 21.26
CA ARG A 138 9.70 -2.71 22.18
C ARG A 138 10.08 -1.40 21.50
N LEU A 139 9.08 -0.58 21.20
CA LEU A 139 9.29 0.72 20.58
C LEU A 139 9.80 1.76 21.60
N PRO A 140 10.69 2.69 21.20
CA PRO A 140 11.12 3.80 22.05
C PRO A 140 9.94 4.75 22.36
N ASP A 141 9.85 5.19 23.62
CA ASP A 141 8.86 6.18 24.04
C ASP A 141 9.33 7.59 23.66
N LEU A 142 8.62 8.22 22.72
CA LEU A 142 8.92 9.56 22.21
C LEU A 142 7.92 10.62 22.69
N ARG A 143 7.04 10.31 23.66
CA ARG A 143 6.02 11.26 24.15
C ARG A 143 6.63 12.53 24.73
N ASN A 144 7.78 12.40 25.40
CA ASN A 144 8.53 13.52 25.94
C ASN A 144 9.74 13.84 25.03
N GLU A 145 9.56 14.83 24.16
CA GLU A 145 10.58 15.27 23.21
C GLU A 145 11.82 15.83 23.91
N THR A 146 11.67 16.63 24.97
CA THR A 146 12.80 17.17 25.73
C THR A 146 13.65 16.07 26.36
N ALA A 147 13.02 15.03 26.91
CA ALA A 147 13.72 13.87 27.45
C ALA A 147 14.38 13.03 26.34
N SER A 148 13.75 12.93 25.18
CA SER A 148 14.28 12.22 24.01
C SER A 148 15.52 12.93 23.46
N LEU A 149 15.49 14.25 23.32
CA LEU A 149 16.61 15.07 22.83
C LEU A 149 17.82 15.07 23.77
N LYS A 150 17.64 14.73 25.06
CA LYS A 150 18.77 14.46 25.97
C LYS A 150 19.48 13.14 25.67
N ARG A 151 18.80 12.19 25.02
CA ARG A 151 19.30 10.83 24.74
C ARG A 151 19.71 10.63 23.28
N MET A 152 19.18 11.42 22.34
CA MET A 152 19.47 11.27 20.91
C MET A 152 19.49 12.60 20.14
N PRO A 153 20.22 12.69 19.02
CA PRO A 153 20.20 13.85 18.14
C PRO A 153 18.81 14.08 17.51
N ARG A 154 18.52 15.34 17.14
CA ARG A 154 17.25 15.74 16.49
C ARG A 154 16.90 14.90 15.26
N GLY A 155 17.87 14.68 14.38
CA GLY A 155 17.64 13.88 13.16
C GLY A 155 17.23 12.44 13.46
N ARG A 156 17.77 11.82 14.53
CA ARG A 156 17.34 10.48 14.97
C ARG A 156 15.90 10.52 15.51
N LEU A 157 15.56 11.54 16.29
CA LEU A 157 14.19 11.71 16.82
C LEU A 157 13.16 11.86 15.69
N GLU A 158 13.43 12.73 14.71
CA GLU A 158 12.57 12.95 13.55
C GLU A 158 12.41 11.68 12.71
N HIS A 159 13.52 10.96 12.49
CA HIS A 159 13.49 9.67 11.82
C HIS A 159 12.60 8.66 12.56
N LEU A 160 12.76 8.53 13.88
CA LEU A 160 11.94 7.62 14.69
C LEU A 160 10.45 8.01 14.63
N LYS A 161 10.12 9.31 14.80
CA LYS A 161 8.74 9.80 14.70
C LYS A 161 8.07 9.40 13.38
N ARG A 162 8.82 9.33 12.28
CA ARG A 162 8.32 8.92 10.96
C ARG A 162 8.08 7.41 10.84
N ILE A 163 8.95 6.58 11.40
CA ILE A 163 8.87 5.12 11.22
C ILE A 163 7.97 4.40 12.23
N LEU A 164 7.85 4.92 13.47
CA LEU A 164 7.11 4.25 14.54
C LEU A 164 5.66 3.90 14.21
N PRO A 165 4.88 4.73 13.47
CA PRO A 165 3.51 4.35 13.09
C PRO A 165 3.43 3.05 12.28
N TYR A 166 4.45 2.74 11.47
CA TYR A 166 4.52 1.53 10.65
C TYR A 166 4.84 0.26 11.48
N LEU A 167 5.35 0.42 12.70
CA LEU A 167 5.73 -0.68 13.59
C LEU A 167 4.69 -0.97 14.69
N ASN A 168 3.52 -0.31 14.62
CA ASN A 168 2.52 -0.38 15.68
C ASN A 168 1.66 -1.65 15.61
N ASN A 169 1.46 -2.20 14.41
CA ASN A 169 0.74 -3.45 14.21
C ASN A 169 1.69 -4.65 14.37
N GLN A 170 1.75 -5.22 15.57
CA GLN A 170 2.68 -6.29 15.91
C GLN A 170 1.96 -7.63 16.14
N SER A 171 2.58 -8.74 15.74
CA SER A 171 2.10 -10.10 16.01
C SER A 171 3.27 -11.07 16.07
N GLU A 172 3.14 -12.15 16.85
CA GLU A 172 4.08 -13.29 16.75
C GLU A 172 3.98 -14.00 15.40
N ASP A 173 2.81 -13.93 14.74
CA ASP A 173 2.65 -14.27 13.33
C ASP A 173 3.23 -13.14 12.46
N CYS A 174 4.55 -13.18 12.24
CA CYS A 174 5.30 -12.15 11.52
C CYS A 174 6.29 -12.69 10.46
N LEU A 175 6.27 -13.99 10.15
CA LEU A 175 7.21 -14.60 9.20
C LEU A 175 6.76 -14.41 7.75
N TYR A 176 6.89 -13.18 7.29
CA TYR A 176 6.46 -12.71 5.98
C TYR A 176 7.59 -12.01 5.23
N LEU A 177 7.47 -11.98 3.91
CA LEU A 177 8.34 -11.22 3.03
C LEU A 177 7.51 -10.37 2.06
N ASN A 178 8.15 -9.34 1.51
CA ASN A 178 7.58 -8.46 0.50
C ASN A 178 8.44 -8.53 -0.76
N ILE A 179 7.81 -8.60 -1.93
CA ILE A 179 8.47 -8.77 -3.22
C ILE A 179 8.10 -7.58 -4.11
N TYR A 180 9.10 -6.97 -4.73
CA TYR A 180 8.98 -5.86 -5.67
C TYR A 180 9.59 -6.31 -7.00
N VAL A 181 8.79 -6.37 -8.05
CA VAL A 181 9.16 -6.87 -9.36
C VAL A 181 8.98 -5.75 -10.39
N PRO A 182 9.97 -5.44 -11.23
CA PRO A 182 9.81 -4.41 -12.26
C PRO A 182 8.79 -4.89 -13.31
N ALA A 183 7.88 -4.01 -13.75
CA ALA A 183 6.82 -4.37 -14.69
C ALA A 183 7.34 -4.75 -16.10
N HIS A 184 8.61 -4.51 -16.40
CA HIS A 184 9.29 -4.96 -17.63
C HIS A 184 9.48 -6.49 -17.73
N ALA A 185 8.84 -7.27 -16.86
CA ALA A 185 8.73 -8.71 -16.99
C ALA A 185 7.76 -9.10 -18.13
N ASP A 186 8.01 -8.67 -19.36
CA ASP A 186 7.39 -9.27 -20.55
C ASP A 186 8.00 -10.67 -20.76
N LEU A 187 7.53 -11.63 -19.95
CA LEU A 187 7.92 -13.05 -19.99
C LEU A 187 7.56 -13.74 -21.33
N ARG A 188 7.02 -13.00 -22.30
CA ARG A 188 6.48 -13.54 -23.56
C ARG A 188 7.50 -13.63 -24.69
N ASP A 189 8.43 -12.68 -24.78
CA ASP A 189 9.32 -12.58 -25.96
C ASP A 189 10.78 -12.97 -25.67
N ASN A 190 11.25 -12.81 -24.43
CA ASN A 190 12.53 -13.39 -23.96
C ASN A 190 12.55 -13.38 -22.42
N PRO A 191 12.48 -14.53 -21.73
CA PRO A 191 12.39 -14.57 -20.27
C PRO A 191 13.77 -14.30 -19.66
N THR A 192 14.26 -13.06 -19.74
CA THR A 192 15.40 -12.63 -18.94
C THR A 192 14.94 -12.55 -17.50
N MET A 193 15.32 -13.54 -16.71
CA MET A 193 15.09 -13.53 -15.27
C MET A 193 15.92 -12.39 -14.65
N PHE A 194 15.29 -11.63 -13.77
CA PHE A 194 15.93 -10.50 -13.10
C PHE A 194 16.82 -10.96 -11.94
N PRO A 195 17.96 -10.31 -11.70
CA PRO A 195 18.70 -10.55 -10.46
C PRO A 195 17.83 -10.25 -9.24
N VAL A 196 18.05 -10.98 -8.15
CA VAL A 196 17.26 -10.86 -6.92
C VAL A 196 18.12 -10.26 -5.82
N LEU A 197 17.65 -9.16 -5.22
CA LEU A 197 18.25 -8.55 -4.04
C LEU A 197 17.38 -8.84 -2.81
N VAL A 198 17.93 -9.56 -1.86
CA VAL A 198 17.27 -9.85 -0.57
C VAL A 198 17.82 -8.90 0.49
N TYR A 199 16.95 -8.04 1.01
CA TYR A 199 17.29 -7.07 2.03
C TYR A 199 16.90 -7.56 3.43
N ILE A 200 17.91 -7.71 4.29
CA ILE A 200 17.76 -8.02 5.70
C ILE A 200 17.85 -6.72 6.49
N HIS A 201 16.75 -6.32 7.12
CA HIS A 201 16.69 -5.10 7.90
C HIS A 201 17.57 -5.16 9.15
N GLY A 202 17.98 -3.99 9.63
CA GLY A 202 18.78 -3.88 10.85
C GLY A 202 18.72 -2.50 11.50
N GLU A 203 19.12 -2.47 12.76
CA GLU A 203 19.34 -1.31 13.64
C GLU A 203 19.79 -1.90 14.98
N SER A 204 19.02 -2.90 15.44
CA SER A 204 19.27 -3.75 16.59
C SER A 204 18.61 -5.12 16.34
N TYR A 205 19.00 -6.15 17.07
CA TYR A 205 18.28 -7.43 17.08
C TYR A 205 16.91 -7.36 17.77
N MET A 206 16.55 -6.21 18.36
CA MET A 206 15.35 -6.05 19.21
C MET A 206 14.15 -5.40 18.50
N TRP A 207 14.36 -4.72 17.36
CA TRP A 207 13.32 -3.95 16.68
C TRP A 207 13.70 -3.66 15.22
N GLY A 208 12.71 -3.30 14.40
CA GLY A 208 12.83 -3.13 12.95
C GLY A 208 11.78 -3.96 12.20
N ALA A 209 11.68 -3.73 10.89
CA ALA A 209 10.84 -4.52 9.99
C ALA A 209 11.29 -4.34 8.53
N GLY A 210 11.06 -5.34 7.69
CA GLY A 210 11.27 -5.27 6.25
C GLY A 210 10.29 -4.32 5.56
N SER A 211 9.10 -4.12 6.13
CA SER A 211 8.07 -3.19 5.63
C SER A 211 8.47 -1.70 5.68
N LEU A 212 9.52 -1.34 6.44
CA LEU A 212 10.06 0.02 6.49
C LEU A 212 10.81 0.42 5.22
N TYR A 213 11.19 -0.56 4.39
CA TYR A 213 12.03 -0.36 3.22
C TYR A 213 11.20 -0.60 1.96
N ASP A 214 10.91 0.48 1.23
CA ASP A 214 10.22 0.39 -0.05
C ASP A 214 11.20 0.03 -1.17
N GLY A 215 11.07 -1.17 -1.72
CA GLY A 215 11.87 -1.67 -2.83
C GLY A 215 11.47 -1.13 -4.20
N SER A 216 10.37 -0.38 -4.32
CA SER A 216 9.79 0.00 -5.62
C SER A 216 10.75 0.82 -6.49
N VAL A 217 11.37 1.85 -5.93
CA VAL A 217 12.31 2.71 -6.68
C VAL A 217 13.53 1.93 -7.13
N LEU A 218 14.10 1.10 -6.25
CA LEU A 218 15.29 0.30 -6.56
C LEU A 218 14.99 -0.79 -7.60
N SER A 219 13.81 -1.42 -7.50
CA SER A 219 13.37 -2.43 -8.44
C SER A 219 13.16 -1.85 -9.84
N SER A 220 12.47 -0.70 -9.91
CA SER A 220 12.19 0.03 -11.15
C SER A 220 13.47 0.56 -11.80
N TYR A 221 14.29 1.30 -11.05
CA TYR A 221 15.52 1.91 -11.57
C TYR A 221 16.61 0.89 -11.90
N GLY A 222 16.78 -0.11 -11.03
CA GLY A 222 17.86 -1.10 -11.12
C GLY A 222 17.52 -2.30 -12.01
N GLY A 223 16.27 -2.44 -12.46
CA GLY A 223 15.83 -3.61 -13.22
C GLY A 223 16.08 -4.91 -12.47
N LEU A 224 15.67 -4.98 -11.21
CA LEU A 224 15.93 -6.14 -10.34
C LEU A 224 14.77 -6.44 -9.40
N VAL A 225 14.64 -7.68 -8.97
CA VAL A 225 13.63 -8.08 -7.98
C VAL A 225 14.17 -7.75 -6.59
N VAL A 226 13.46 -6.94 -5.82
CA VAL A 226 13.80 -6.64 -4.43
C VAL A 226 12.90 -7.46 -3.51
N VAL A 227 13.48 -8.11 -2.52
CA VAL A 227 12.76 -8.85 -1.47
C VAL A 227 13.14 -8.28 -0.11
N THR A 228 12.16 -7.87 0.70
CA THR A 228 12.39 -7.50 2.10
C THR A 228 11.81 -8.58 3.01
N VAL A 229 12.55 -8.98 4.04
CA VAL A 229 12.19 -10.11 4.91
C VAL A 229 12.02 -9.66 6.35
N ASP A 230 10.91 -10.07 6.99
CA ASP A 230 10.71 -9.97 8.42
C ASP A 230 11.15 -11.27 9.10
N TYR A 231 11.88 -11.19 10.23
CA TYR A 231 12.36 -12.33 11.01
C TYR A 231 12.17 -12.09 12.51
N ARG A 232 12.11 -13.14 13.34
CA ARG A 232 11.88 -12.98 14.78
C ARG A 232 12.96 -12.12 15.44
N LEU A 233 12.51 -11.24 16.33
CA LEU A 233 13.35 -10.26 17.02
C LEU A 233 13.42 -10.53 18.53
N GLY A 234 14.46 -9.99 19.15
CA GLY A 234 14.71 -9.98 20.58
C GLY A 234 14.59 -11.35 21.23
N ILE A 235 13.82 -11.43 22.31
CA ILE A 235 13.65 -12.67 23.08
C ILE A 235 13.11 -13.79 22.18
N LEU A 236 12.13 -13.50 21.32
CA LEU A 236 11.50 -14.50 20.47
C LEU A 236 12.44 -15.05 19.38
N GLY A 237 13.40 -14.23 18.93
CA GLY A 237 14.35 -14.60 17.88
C GLY A 237 15.67 -15.18 18.39
N PHE A 238 16.11 -14.79 19.58
CA PHE A 238 17.50 -15.02 20.01
C PHE A 238 17.65 -15.56 21.44
N LEU A 239 16.56 -15.80 22.18
CA LEU A 239 16.65 -16.42 23.50
C LEU A 239 17.01 -17.91 23.35
N ASN A 240 18.05 -18.32 24.08
CA ASN A 240 18.22 -19.74 24.41
C ASN A 240 17.27 -20.10 25.56
N ALA A 241 16.12 -20.70 25.24
CA ALA A 241 15.13 -21.11 26.23
C ALA A 241 15.48 -22.43 26.94
N ASN A 242 16.57 -23.10 26.54
CA ASN A 242 16.97 -24.36 27.16
C ASN A 242 17.60 -24.15 28.52
N ALA A 243 17.07 -24.86 29.51
CA ALA A 243 17.67 -24.98 30.84
C ALA A 243 18.69 -26.11 30.94
N ASP A 244 18.67 -27.08 30.02
CA ASP A 244 19.60 -28.20 29.99
C ASP A 244 20.87 -27.85 29.20
N SER A 245 22.00 -27.81 29.89
CA SER A 245 23.33 -27.52 29.32
C SER A 245 23.85 -28.65 28.41
N HIS A 246 23.30 -29.86 28.50
CA HIS A 246 23.68 -31.00 27.66
C HIS A 246 22.86 -31.07 26.37
N GLN A 247 21.70 -30.41 26.33
CA GLN A 247 20.86 -30.37 25.14
C GLN A 247 21.20 -29.15 24.31
N ARG A 248 21.93 -29.37 23.20
CA ARG A 248 22.22 -28.35 22.18
C ARG A 248 20.91 -27.93 21.50
N SER A 249 20.12 -27.04 22.11
CA SER A 249 19.05 -26.36 21.38
C SER A 249 19.62 -25.16 20.66
N PRO A 250 19.25 -24.96 19.39
CA PRO A 250 19.57 -23.74 18.69
C PRO A 250 18.96 -22.54 19.43
N SER A 251 19.69 -21.42 19.47
CA SER A 251 19.22 -20.16 20.08
C SER A 251 18.99 -19.07 19.04
N ASN A 252 19.37 -19.32 17.79
CA ASN A 252 19.42 -18.34 16.71
C ASN A 252 18.20 -18.45 15.79
N TYR A 253 17.01 -18.50 16.37
CA TYR A 253 15.76 -18.67 15.61
C TYR A 253 15.56 -17.57 14.57
N GLY A 254 15.95 -16.32 14.86
CA GLY A 254 15.90 -15.22 13.91
C GLY A 254 16.83 -15.42 12.70
N LEU A 255 17.99 -16.08 12.86
CA LEU A 255 18.84 -16.44 11.71
C LEU A 255 18.24 -17.63 10.95
N MET A 256 17.64 -18.59 11.65
CA MET A 256 16.95 -19.71 11.00
C MET A 256 15.75 -19.23 10.16
N ASP A 257 15.04 -18.20 10.63
CA ASP A 257 13.96 -17.55 9.87
C ASP A 257 14.49 -16.94 8.56
N GLN A 258 15.65 -16.29 8.60
CA GLN A 258 16.29 -15.75 7.40
C GLN A 258 16.68 -16.88 6.44
N ILE A 259 17.23 -17.99 6.93
CA ILE A 259 17.53 -19.18 6.12
C ILE A 259 16.25 -19.75 5.50
N ALA A 260 15.16 -19.85 6.25
CA ALA A 260 13.87 -20.31 5.75
C ALA A 260 13.32 -19.39 4.64
N ALA A 261 13.46 -18.07 4.79
CA ALA A 261 13.09 -17.12 3.76
C ALA A 261 13.95 -17.29 2.49
N LEU A 262 15.26 -17.53 2.63
CA LEU A 262 16.13 -17.80 1.47
C LEU A 262 15.75 -19.11 0.75
N HIS A 263 15.41 -20.17 1.49
CA HIS A 263 14.88 -21.40 0.89
C HIS A 263 13.57 -21.14 0.16
N TRP A 264 12.67 -20.36 0.75
CA TRP A 264 11.41 -19.98 0.09
C TRP A 264 11.68 -19.22 -1.22
N ILE A 265 12.63 -18.28 -1.22
CA ILE A 265 13.02 -17.51 -2.40
C ILE A 265 13.59 -18.44 -3.48
N GLN A 266 14.50 -19.35 -3.12
CA GLN A 266 15.05 -20.34 -4.06
C GLN A 266 13.96 -21.17 -4.74
N GLU A 267 12.91 -21.56 -4.00
CA GLU A 267 11.83 -22.39 -4.53
C GLU A 267 10.79 -21.63 -5.37
N ASN A 268 10.63 -20.31 -5.15
CA ASN A 268 9.45 -19.58 -5.66
C ASN A 268 9.76 -18.31 -6.46
N ILE A 269 10.99 -17.79 -6.45
CA ILE A 269 11.25 -16.46 -7.05
C ILE A 269 11.20 -16.45 -8.59
N ALA A 270 11.45 -17.59 -9.22
CA ALA A 270 11.38 -17.74 -10.68
C ALA A 270 9.99 -17.41 -11.25
N GLN A 271 8.95 -17.68 -10.46
CA GLN A 271 7.55 -17.48 -10.80
C GLN A 271 7.18 -15.99 -10.76
N PHE A 272 7.92 -15.20 -9.99
CA PHE A 272 7.84 -13.75 -9.97
C PHE A 272 8.70 -13.10 -11.06
N GLY A 273 9.55 -13.88 -11.75
CA GLY A 273 10.47 -13.39 -12.80
C GLY A 273 11.91 -13.14 -12.31
N GLY A 274 12.27 -13.54 -11.10
CA GLY A 274 13.64 -13.45 -10.59
C GLY A 274 14.49 -14.69 -10.90
N ASP A 275 15.81 -14.57 -11.03
CA ASP A 275 16.73 -15.69 -11.23
C ASP A 275 17.15 -16.27 -9.86
N PRO A 276 16.74 -17.50 -9.50
CA PRO A 276 17.16 -18.12 -8.24
C PRO A 276 18.67 -18.38 -8.17
N ARG A 277 19.40 -18.37 -9.29
CA ARG A 277 20.85 -18.54 -9.33
C ARG A 277 21.62 -17.23 -9.16
N ASN A 278 20.93 -16.09 -9.19
CA ASN A 278 21.54 -14.77 -9.06
C ASN A 278 20.88 -13.99 -7.92
N VAL A 279 21.14 -14.45 -6.70
CA VAL A 279 20.58 -13.88 -5.47
C VAL A 279 21.69 -13.18 -4.68
N THR A 280 21.53 -11.89 -4.46
CA THR A 280 22.42 -11.06 -3.64
C THR A 280 21.76 -10.75 -2.31
N LEU A 281 22.49 -10.97 -1.21
CA LEU A 281 22.05 -10.57 0.12
C LEU A 281 22.63 -9.20 0.47
N MET A 282 21.80 -8.32 1.01
CA MET A 282 22.20 -7.00 1.48
C MET A 282 21.57 -6.72 2.84
N GLY A 283 22.29 -6.00 3.69
CA GLY A 283 21.77 -5.54 4.98
C GLY A 283 22.48 -4.30 5.46
N HIS A 284 21.88 -3.62 6.43
CA HIS A 284 22.46 -2.43 7.07
C HIS A 284 22.54 -2.62 8.58
N GLY A 285 23.63 -2.17 9.21
CA GLY A 285 23.84 -2.29 10.66
C GLY A 285 23.82 -3.75 11.12
N THR A 286 22.92 -4.10 12.05
CA THR A 286 22.75 -5.50 12.48
C THR A 286 22.28 -6.42 11.35
N GLY A 287 21.60 -5.90 10.33
CA GLY A 287 21.23 -6.68 9.15
C GLY A 287 22.46 -7.10 8.32
N ALA A 288 23.49 -6.26 8.26
CA ALA A 288 24.77 -6.63 7.63
C ALA A 288 25.51 -7.70 8.45
N ALA A 289 25.44 -7.63 9.79
CA ALA A 289 25.95 -8.69 10.65
C ALA A 289 25.22 -10.02 10.44
N CYS A 290 23.89 -10.00 10.28
CA CYS A 290 23.10 -11.17 9.89
C CYS A 290 23.57 -11.76 8.55
N VAL A 291 23.73 -10.92 7.51
CA VAL A 291 24.29 -11.37 6.22
C VAL A 291 25.64 -12.04 6.40
N HIS A 292 26.52 -11.48 7.22
CA HIS A 292 27.82 -12.08 7.51
C HIS A 292 27.69 -13.45 8.20
N PHE A 293 26.80 -13.58 9.20
CA PHE A 293 26.55 -14.87 9.85
C PHE A 293 26.02 -15.93 8.90
N LEU A 294 25.13 -15.56 7.97
CA LEU A 294 24.60 -16.45 6.94
C LEU A 294 25.67 -16.90 5.94
N MET A 295 26.70 -16.09 5.69
CA MET A 295 27.82 -16.48 4.84
C MET A 295 28.74 -17.51 5.51
N THR A 296 28.79 -17.52 6.84
CA THR A 296 29.67 -18.41 7.62
C THR A 296 28.99 -19.64 8.20
N SER A 297 27.66 -19.72 8.10
CA SER A 297 26.83 -20.79 8.67
C SER A 297 26.83 -22.07 7.84
#